data_AF-A0A6A4YKC0-F1
#
_entry.id   AF-A0A6A4YKC0-F1
#
_cell.length_a   1.000
_cell.length_b   1.000
_cell.length_c   1.000
_cell.angle_alpha   90.00
_cell.angle_beta   90.00
_cell.angle_gamma   90.00
#
_symmetry.space_group_name_H-M   'P 1'
#
loop_
_entity.id
_entity.type
_entity.pdbx_description
1 polymer ?
#
loop_
_entity_poly.entity_id
_entity_poly.type
_entity_poly.pdbx_seq_one_letter_code
_entity_poly.pdbx_strand_id
1 'polypeptide(L)'
;MQPLTSNNDTLDVTKSDAIRSPHTALDTNDQLELLRSNVIGDNVAFATPFGTRPNVYADFTASGRSLQCIEDTIQRHVLPFYANTHTTTSVTGLTSTTLREDARRTIAASVNAHPDKDSVIFTGSGATAAIQKFVHAMGLG
;
A
#
# COMPACT_ATOMS: atom_id res chain seq x y z
N MET A 1 -38.72 -42.59 11.84
CA MET A 1 -38.94 -41.18 12.26
C MET A 1 -38.25 -41.01 13.61
N GLN A 2 -37.00 -40.58 13.60
CA GLN A 2 -36.20 -40.22 14.77
C GLN A 2 -35.71 -38.78 14.57
N PRO A 3 -35.67 -37.93 15.62
CA PRO A 3 -35.40 -36.52 15.47
C PRO A 3 -33.90 -36.27 15.27
N LEU A 4 -33.55 -35.55 14.21
CA LEU A 4 -32.21 -35.01 13.97
C LEU A 4 -31.99 -33.82 14.91
N THR A 5 -31.03 -33.97 15.82
CA THR A 5 -30.56 -32.94 16.74
C THR A 5 -29.85 -31.83 15.98
N SER A 6 -30.21 -30.58 16.31
CA SER A 6 -29.59 -29.35 15.85
C SER A 6 -28.13 -29.28 16.31
N ASN A 7 -27.18 -29.41 15.38
CA ASN A 7 -25.79 -29.03 15.61
C ASN A 7 -25.60 -27.60 15.14
N ASN A 8 -25.65 -26.68 16.10
CA ASN A 8 -25.33 -25.27 15.93
C ASN A 8 -23.82 -25.09 16.14
N ASP A 9 -23.01 -25.49 15.15
CA ASP A 9 -21.57 -25.18 15.13
C ASP A 9 -21.39 -23.70 14.82
N THR A 10 -21.37 -22.93 15.90
CA THR A 10 -20.89 -21.55 15.92
C THR A 10 -19.42 -21.59 15.52
N LEU A 11 -19.13 -21.19 14.28
CA LEU A 11 -17.77 -20.91 13.83
C LEU A 11 -17.26 -19.70 14.63
N ASP A 12 -16.58 -19.99 15.72
CA ASP A 12 -15.86 -19.05 16.56
C ASP A 12 -14.77 -18.34 15.73
N VAL A 13 -15.07 -17.12 15.29
CA VAL A 13 -14.19 -16.22 14.53
C VAL A 13 -13.22 -15.50 15.49
N THR A 14 -12.51 -16.24 16.34
CA THR A 14 -11.49 -15.65 17.23
C THR A 14 -10.08 -16.21 17.08
N LYS A 15 -9.78 -17.04 16.06
CA LYS A 15 -8.39 -17.34 15.67
C LYS A 15 -7.81 -16.27 14.74
N SER A 16 -7.66 -15.06 15.25
CA SER A 16 -6.99 -13.93 14.57
C SER A 16 -5.49 -13.78 14.91
N ASP A 17 -4.88 -14.76 15.56
CA ASP A 17 -3.50 -14.65 16.09
C ASP A 17 -2.43 -15.43 15.30
N ALA A 18 -2.71 -15.85 14.05
CA ALA A 18 -1.83 -16.76 13.31
C ALA A 18 -1.23 -16.23 11.99
N ILE A 19 -1.14 -14.90 11.79
CA ILE A 19 -0.32 -14.32 10.71
C ILE A 19 0.60 -13.22 11.26
N ARG A 20 1.41 -13.56 12.28
CA ARG A 20 2.60 -12.77 12.60
C ARG A 20 3.80 -13.56 12.14
N SER A 21 4.22 -13.31 10.89
CA SER A 21 5.51 -13.79 10.39
C SER A 21 6.61 -13.31 11.35
N PRO A 22 7.61 -14.14 11.70
CA PRO A 22 8.76 -13.71 12.48
C PRO A 22 9.59 -12.75 11.63
N HIS A 23 9.26 -11.45 11.68
CA HIS A 23 10.16 -10.41 11.23
C HIS A 23 11.30 -10.34 12.24
N THR A 24 12.36 -11.11 12.01
CA THR A 24 13.67 -10.80 12.58
C THR A 24 13.99 -9.38 12.18
N ALA A 25 14.07 -8.46 13.16
CA ALA A 25 14.40 -7.07 12.89
C ALA A 25 15.78 -7.04 12.24
N LEU A 26 15.81 -6.74 10.93
CA LEU A 26 17.04 -6.48 10.20
C LEU A 26 17.77 -5.31 10.86
N ASP A 27 19.11 -5.34 10.84
CA ASP A 27 19.87 -4.16 11.22
C ASP A 27 19.46 -2.97 10.33
N THR A 28 19.57 -1.75 10.84
CA THR A 28 19.21 -0.55 10.07
C THR A 28 19.99 -0.49 8.75
N ASN A 29 21.25 -0.94 8.73
CA ASN A 29 22.03 -1.00 7.50
C ASN A 29 21.46 -1.99 6.49
N ASP A 30 21.05 -3.18 6.95
CA ASP A 30 20.45 -4.20 6.09
C ASP A 30 19.13 -3.70 5.47
N GLN A 31 18.33 -2.95 6.24
CA GLN A 31 17.10 -2.33 5.73
C GLN A 31 17.39 -1.26 4.66
N LEU A 32 18.42 -0.45 4.87
CA LEU A 32 18.83 0.57 3.90
C LEU A 32 19.37 -0.05 2.61
N GLU A 33 20.18 -1.11 2.72
CA GLU A 33 20.67 -1.85 1.55
C GLU A 33 19.54 -2.56 0.80
N LEU A 34 18.55 -3.10 1.51
CA LEU A 34 17.35 -3.63 0.90
C LEU A 34 16.59 -2.53 0.11
N LEU A 35 16.44 -1.34 0.68
CA LEU A 35 15.77 -0.24 0.01
C LEU A 35 16.53 0.20 -1.25
N ARG A 36 17.85 0.37 -1.14
CA ARG A 36 18.74 0.78 -2.26
C ARG A 36 18.69 -0.23 -3.41
N SER A 37 18.82 -1.51 -3.10
CA SER A 37 18.77 -2.59 -4.10
C SER A 37 17.41 -2.71 -4.79
N ASN A 38 16.34 -2.17 -4.21
CA ASN A 38 15.02 -2.14 -4.83
C ASN A 38 14.79 -0.94 -5.76
N VAL A 39 15.66 0.07 -5.77
CA VAL A 39 15.46 1.26 -6.63
C VAL A 39 15.59 0.88 -8.09
N ILE A 40 14.50 1.05 -8.85
CA ILE A 40 14.50 0.76 -10.28
C ILE A 40 15.32 1.81 -11.03
N GLY A 41 16.23 1.32 -11.86
CA GLY A 41 17.07 2.16 -12.71
C GLY A 41 18.14 2.94 -11.94
N ASP A 42 18.49 2.52 -10.73
CA ASP A 42 19.65 3.04 -10.03
C ASP A 42 20.95 2.74 -10.78
N ASN A 43 21.88 3.69 -10.78
CA ASN A 43 23.18 3.61 -11.44
C ASN A 43 23.16 3.18 -12.92
N VAL A 44 22.03 3.31 -13.63
CA VAL A 44 21.94 3.01 -15.06
C VAL A 44 22.96 3.87 -15.80
N ALA A 45 23.86 3.21 -16.52
CA ALA A 45 24.96 3.89 -17.17
C ALA A 45 24.50 4.48 -18.51
N PHE A 46 25.00 5.66 -18.85
CA PHE A 46 24.76 6.30 -20.15
C PHE A 46 26.05 6.81 -20.76
N ALA A 47 26.07 6.87 -22.10
CA ALA A 47 27.22 7.35 -22.84
C ALA A 47 27.33 8.88 -22.74
N THR A 48 28.54 9.36 -22.47
CA THR A 48 28.88 10.79 -22.49
C THR A 48 30.09 11.02 -23.39
N PRO A 49 30.36 12.26 -23.83
CA PRO A 49 31.60 12.60 -24.54
C PRO A 49 32.89 12.26 -23.78
N PHE A 50 32.80 12.04 -22.45
CA PHE A 50 33.92 11.69 -21.58
C PHE A 50 33.92 10.21 -21.18
N GLY A 51 33.17 9.37 -21.90
CA GLY A 51 32.99 7.95 -21.63
C GLY A 51 31.69 7.63 -20.89
N THR A 52 31.48 6.37 -20.57
CA THR A 52 30.30 5.92 -19.83
C THR A 52 30.31 6.48 -18.41
N ARG A 53 29.16 7.01 -17.96
CA ARG A 53 28.96 7.54 -16.61
C ARG A 53 27.67 6.98 -16.00
N PRO A 54 27.62 6.77 -14.67
CA PRO A 54 26.39 6.36 -14.00
C PRO A 54 25.38 7.51 -13.97
N ASN A 55 24.10 7.19 -14.11
CA ASN A 55 23.00 8.11 -13.85
C ASN A 55 22.78 8.22 -12.33
N VAL A 56 23.37 9.25 -11.73
CA VAL A 56 23.19 9.57 -10.31
C VAL A 56 21.95 10.43 -10.14
N TYR A 57 20.92 9.87 -9.51
CA TYR A 57 19.68 10.60 -9.23
C TYR A 57 19.79 11.38 -7.94
N ALA A 58 19.68 12.71 -8.01
CA ALA A 58 19.79 13.61 -6.87
C ALA A 58 18.53 14.44 -6.62
N ASP A 59 17.39 14.05 -7.21
CA ASP A 59 16.13 14.82 -7.17
C ASP A 59 15.00 14.10 -6.40
N PHE A 60 15.36 13.31 -5.39
CA PHE A 60 14.42 12.57 -4.54
C PHE A 60 13.43 13.48 -3.79
N THR A 61 13.75 14.77 -3.64
CA THR A 61 12.87 15.77 -3.03
C THR A 61 11.71 16.17 -3.93
N ALA A 62 11.88 16.14 -5.26
CA ALA A 62 10.80 16.44 -6.20
C ALA A 62 9.93 15.21 -6.45
N SER A 63 10.55 14.04 -6.65
CA SER A 63 9.86 12.77 -6.78
C SER A 63 10.74 11.60 -6.36
N GLY A 64 10.17 10.62 -5.68
CA GLY A 64 10.83 9.33 -5.47
C GLY A 64 10.96 8.54 -6.78
N ARG A 65 11.92 7.61 -6.82
CA ARG A 65 11.98 6.56 -7.87
C ARG A 65 11.12 5.37 -7.48
N SER A 66 10.61 4.66 -8.48
CA SER A 66 9.90 3.39 -8.27
C SER A 66 10.79 2.35 -7.60
N LEU A 67 10.19 1.52 -6.76
CA LEU A 67 10.83 0.39 -6.11
C LEU A 67 10.31 -0.93 -6.71
N GLN A 68 11.21 -1.85 -7.03
CA GLN A 68 10.88 -3.15 -7.62
C GLN A 68 9.84 -3.89 -6.77
N CYS A 69 10.02 -3.94 -5.45
CA CYS A 69 9.06 -4.59 -4.55
C CYS A 69 7.64 -4.01 -4.62
N ILE A 70 7.49 -2.71 -4.85
CA ILE A 70 6.19 -2.06 -4.98
C ILE A 70 5.56 -2.44 -6.32
N GLU A 71 6.30 -2.29 -7.42
CA GLU A 71 5.80 -2.60 -8.76
C GLU A 71 5.42 -4.09 -8.89
N ASP A 72 6.25 -4.97 -8.35
CA ASP A 72 5.99 -6.40 -8.26
C ASP A 72 4.71 -6.70 -7.46
N THR A 73 4.50 -5.99 -6.36
CA THR A 73 3.30 -6.16 -5.53
C THR A 73 2.06 -5.72 -6.28
N ILE A 74 2.12 -4.57 -6.95
CA ILE A 74 1.04 -4.09 -7.81
C ILE A 74 0.73 -5.12 -8.89
N GLN A 75 1.75 -5.59 -9.61
CA GLN A 75 1.59 -6.52 -10.72
C GLN A 75 1.04 -7.89 -10.28
N ARG A 76 1.52 -8.42 -9.16
CA ARG A 76 1.22 -9.80 -8.73
C ARG A 76 0.04 -9.93 -7.79
N HIS A 77 -0.27 -8.89 -7.00
CA HIS A 77 -1.30 -8.96 -5.96
C HIS A 77 -2.44 -7.97 -6.13
N VAL A 78 -2.22 -6.84 -6.80
CA VAL A 78 -3.28 -5.83 -7.00
C VAL A 78 -3.98 -6.04 -8.34
N LEU A 79 -3.23 -6.01 -9.44
CA LEU A 79 -3.79 -6.08 -10.79
C LEU A 79 -4.61 -7.35 -11.09
N PRO A 80 -4.23 -8.56 -10.65
CA PRO A 80 -5.00 -9.77 -10.97
C PRO A 80 -6.39 -9.80 -10.34
N PHE A 81 -6.59 -9.09 -9.22
CA PHE A 81 -7.85 -9.02 -8.51
C PHE A 81 -8.53 -7.65 -8.65
N TYR A 82 -8.01 -6.78 -9.51
CA TYR A 82 -8.59 -5.47 -9.73
C TYR A 82 -9.95 -5.62 -10.41
N ALA A 83 -10.99 -5.14 -9.73
CA ALA A 83 -12.30 -4.92 -10.29
C ALA A 83 -12.82 -3.57 -9.81
N ASN A 84 -13.63 -2.91 -10.64
CA ASN A 84 -14.36 -1.73 -10.20
C ASN A 84 -15.20 -2.08 -8.97
N THR A 85 -15.12 -1.25 -7.93
CA THR A 85 -15.65 -1.50 -6.58
C THR A 85 -17.18 -1.51 -6.50
N HIS A 86 -17.89 -1.50 -7.63
CA HIS A 86 -19.36 -1.49 -7.71
C HIS A 86 -19.95 -2.88 -8.03
N THR A 87 -19.10 -3.93 -8.04
CA THR A 87 -19.50 -5.32 -8.29
C THR A 87 -19.19 -6.16 -7.05
N THR A 88 -20.06 -6.09 -6.04
CA THR A 88 -19.91 -6.75 -4.73
C THR A 88 -20.08 -8.28 -4.77
N THR A 89 -20.44 -8.86 -5.93
CA THR A 89 -20.75 -10.29 -6.09
C THR A 89 -19.58 -11.14 -6.59
N SER A 90 -18.40 -10.56 -6.84
CA SER A 90 -17.20 -11.29 -7.26
C SER A 90 -16.09 -11.18 -6.21
N VAL A 91 -15.34 -12.27 -6.00
CA VAL A 91 -14.14 -12.33 -5.14
C VAL A 91 -13.19 -11.15 -5.42
N THR A 92 -13.13 -10.67 -6.66
CA THR A 92 -12.30 -9.53 -7.08
C THR A 92 -12.78 -8.16 -6.54
N GLY A 93 -14.09 -7.93 -6.42
CA GLY A 93 -14.64 -6.66 -5.91
C GLY A 93 -14.42 -6.48 -4.41
N LEU A 94 -14.52 -7.57 -3.64
CA LEU A 94 -14.20 -7.59 -2.21
C LEU A 94 -12.70 -7.36 -1.97
N THR A 95 -11.84 -8.05 -2.72
CA THR A 95 -10.38 -7.91 -2.58
C THR A 95 -9.91 -6.48 -2.84
N SER A 96 -10.41 -5.80 -3.89
CA SER A 96 -10.04 -4.41 -4.19
C SER A 96 -10.46 -3.44 -3.06
N THR A 97 -11.64 -3.65 -2.47
CA THR A 97 -12.13 -2.85 -1.34
C THR A 97 -11.29 -3.07 -0.09
N THR A 98 -10.99 -4.32 0.25
CA THR A 98 -10.13 -4.66 1.40
C THR A 98 -8.74 -4.06 1.26
N LEU A 99 -8.11 -4.17 0.08
CA LEU A 99 -6.80 -3.55 -0.17
C LEU A 99 -6.81 -2.03 0.05
N ARG A 100 -7.90 -1.36 -0.35
CA ARG A 100 -8.06 0.08 -0.13
C ARG A 100 -8.21 0.42 1.36
N GLU A 101 -8.99 -0.36 2.10
CA GLU A 101 -9.14 -0.18 3.55
C GLU A 101 -7.83 -0.43 4.31
N ASP A 102 -7.09 -1.48 3.94
CA ASP A 102 -5.80 -1.81 4.50
C ASP A 102 -4.76 -0.72 4.24
N ALA A 103 -4.73 -0.17 3.01
CA ALA A 103 -3.89 0.96 2.66
C ALA A 103 -4.21 2.18 3.54
N ARG A 104 -5.49 2.47 3.78
CA ARG A 104 -5.91 3.59 4.63
C ARG A 104 -5.46 3.39 6.08
N ARG A 105 -5.64 2.19 6.64
CA ARG A 105 -5.18 1.88 8.01
C ARG A 105 -3.66 2.00 8.12
N THR A 106 -2.93 1.53 7.11
CA THR A 106 -1.46 1.62 7.06
C THR A 106 -0.99 3.07 7.05
N ILE A 107 -1.61 3.93 6.21
CA ILE A 107 -1.27 5.36 6.15
C ILE A 107 -1.61 6.06 7.48
N ALA A 108 -2.77 5.75 8.07
CA ALA A 108 -3.16 6.28 9.38
C ALA A 108 -2.12 5.97 10.45
N ALA A 109 -1.66 4.72 10.53
CA ALA A 109 -0.62 4.30 11.47
C ALA A 109 0.71 5.01 11.20
N SER A 110 1.14 5.13 9.94
CA SER A 110 2.40 5.80 9.57
C SER A 110 2.47 7.27 9.97
N VAL A 111 1.32 7.95 10.08
CA VAL A 111 1.25 9.36 10.51
C VAL A 111 0.75 9.53 11.95
N ASN A 112 0.60 8.43 12.70
CA ASN A 112 0.05 8.39 14.06
C ASN A 112 -1.36 9.03 14.18
N ALA A 113 -2.21 8.85 13.18
CA ALA A 113 -3.59 9.33 13.21
C ALA A 113 -4.42 8.56 14.27
N HIS A 114 -5.24 9.28 15.03
CA HIS A 114 -6.11 8.71 16.04
C HIS A 114 -7.33 8.04 15.39
N PRO A 115 -7.61 6.75 15.67
CA PRO A 115 -8.67 5.99 14.99
C PRO A 115 -10.06 6.63 15.04
N ASP A 116 -10.44 7.21 16.17
CA ASP A 116 -11.78 7.77 16.37
C ASP A 116 -11.90 9.28 16.13
N LYS A 117 -10.78 10.00 15.97
CA LYS A 117 -10.76 11.47 15.90
C LYS A 117 -10.28 11.98 14.55
N ASP A 118 -9.46 11.21 13.86
CA ASP A 118 -8.85 11.59 12.61
C ASP A 118 -9.44 10.76 11.46
N SER A 119 -9.50 11.37 10.28
CA SER A 119 -9.98 10.71 9.06
C SER A 119 -8.93 10.79 7.97
N VAL A 120 -8.61 9.64 7.37
CA VAL A 120 -7.70 9.57 6.22
C VAL A 120 -8.51 9.57 4.93
N ILE A 121 -8.35 10.63 4.14
CA ILE A 121 -9.08 10.86 2.88
C ILE A 121 -8.10 10.79 1.72
N PHE A 122 -8.38 9.93 0.73
CA PHE A 122 -7.59 9.88 -0.49
C PHE A 122 -7.96 11.02 -1.44
N THR A 123 -7.03 11.95 -1.62
CA THR A 123 -7.29 13.23 -2.28
C THR A 123 -6.91 13.27 -3.75
N GLY A 124 -6.27 12.23 -4.28
CA GLY A 124 -5.82 12.16 -5.68
C GLY A 124 -4.30 12.27 -5.75
N SER A 125 -3.79 13.06 -6.68
CA SER A 125 -2.34 13.20 -6.89
C SER A 125 -1.75 14.37 -6.10
N GLY A 126 -0.90 14.04 -5.13
CA GLY A 126 -0.06 15.00 -4.40
C GLY A 126 -0.79 15.88 -3.38
N ALA A 127 -0.01 16.70 -2.68
CA ALA A 127 -0.49 17.61 -1.63
C ALA A 127 -1.41 18.71 -2.17
N THR A 128 -1.18 19.17 -3.41
CA THR A 128 -2.02 20.20 -4.06
C THR A 128 -3.48 19.77 -4.16
N ALA A 129 -3.73 18.52 -4.59
CA ALA A 129 -5.09 17.99 -4.67
C ALA A 129 -5.74 17.85 -3.28
N ALA A 130 -4.94 17.56 -2.24
CA ALA A 130 -5.41 17.54 -0.85
C ALA A 130 -5.87 18.91 -0.38
N ILE A 131 -5.05 19.94 -0.60
CA ILE A 131 -5.37 21.32 -0.23
C ILE A 131 -6.63 21.80 -0.97
N GLN A 132 -6.72 21.54 -2.28
CA GLN A 132 -7.90 21.91 -3.06
C GLN A 132 -9.19 21.24 -2.53
N LYS A 133 -9.14 19.93 -2.23
CA LYS A 133 -10.29 19.23 -1.64
C LYS A 133 -10.66 19.78 -0.26
N PHE A 134 -9.68 20.15 0.55
CA PHE A 134 -9.92 20.73 1.87
C PHE A 134 -10.58 22.10 1.78
N VAL A 135 -10.09 22.99 0.90
CA VAL A 135 -10.68 24.31 0.62
C VAL A 135 -12.13 24.16 0.17
N HIS A 136 -12.39 23.24 -0.76
CA HIS A 136 -13.75 22.96 -1.25
C HIS A 136 -14.67 22.41 -0.15
N ALA A 137 -14.18 21.49 0.69
CA ALA A 137 -14.95 20.94 1.80
C ALA A 137 -15.31 21.99 2.87
N MET A 138 -14.49 23.03 3.04
CA MET A 138 -14.78 24.16 3.91
C MET A 138 -15.67 25.23 3.28
N GLY A 139 -16.04 25.11 2.00
CA GLY A 139 -16.85 26.10 1.29
C GLY A 139 -16.11 27.42 1.00
N LEU A 140 -14.78 27.39 0.95
CA LEU A 140 -13.93 28.56 0.70
C LEU A 140 -13.51 28.71 -0.78
N GLY A 141 -14.11 27.93 -1.69
CA GLY A 141 -13.79 27.92 -3.12
C GLY A 141 -14.95 27.46 -3.98
#